data_AF-A0A9E5FZ83-F1
#
_entry.id   AF-A0A9E5FZ83-F1
#
_cell.length_a   1.000
_cell.length_b   1.000
_cell.length_c   1.000
_cell.angle_alpha   90.00
_cell.angle_beta   90.00
_cell.angle_gamma   90.00
#
_symmetry.space_group_name_H-M   'P 1'
#
loop_
_entity.id
_entity.type
_entity.pdbx_description
1 polymer ?
#
loop_
_entity_poly.entity_id
_entity_poly.type
_entity_poly.pdbx_seq_one_letter_code
_entity_poly.pdbx_strand_id
1 'polypeptide(L)' 'RGVVAETTYLGEVAQHRVDCNGVNIKVFELNPRHLSRRGEPVALTADADQVVLLER' A
#
# COMPACT_ATOMS: atom_id res chain seq x y z
N ARG A 1 8.56 -4.83 -5.46
CA ARG A 1 9.08 -3.51 -5.04
C ARG A 1 8.27 -2.45 -5.78
N GLY A 2 7.93 -1.35 -5.13
CA GLY A 2 7.18 -0.25 -5.71
C GLY A 2 7.60 1.09 -5.12
N VAL A 3 6.97 2.17 -5.57
CA VAL A 3 7.23 3.53 -5.11
C VAL A 3 5.93 4.14 -4.61
N VAL A 4 5.95 4.74 -3.42
CA VAL A 4 4.77 5.43 -2.86
C VAL A 4 4.42 6.62 -3.75
N ALA A 5 3.22 6.61 -4.33
CA ALA A 5 2.73 7.68 -5.17
C ALA A 5 2.03 8.78 -4.35
N GLU A 6 1.26 8.37 -3.33
CA GLU A 6 0.55 9.25 -2.41
C GLU A 6 0.22 8.51 -1.11
N THR A 7 0.02 9.28 -0.04
CA THR A 7 -0.44 8.80 1.27
C THR A 7 -1.59 9.70 1.72
N THR A 8 -2.69 9.09 2.17
CA THR A 8 -3.82 9.78 2.80
C THR A 8 -3.98 9.26 4.22
N TYR A 9 -3.96 10.16 5.19
CA TYR A 9 -4.21 9.82 6.59
C TYR A 9 -5.69 9.98 6.93
N LEU A 10 -6.31 8.91 7.43
CA LEU A 10 -7.75 8.80 7.68
C LEU A 10 -8.04 8.65 9.18
N GLY A 11 -7.21 9.25 10.05
CA GLY A 11 -7.30 9.06 11.49
C GLY A 11 -6.56 7.80 11.92
N GLU A 12 -7.25 6.70 12.17
CA GLU A 12 -6.59 5.47 12.64
C GLU A 12 -5.87 4.67 11.53
N VAL A 13 -6.19 4.95 10.26
CA VAL A 13 -5.62 4.25 9.10
C VAL A 13 -4.85 5.22 8.21
N ALA A 14 -3.69 4.82 7.71
CA ALA A 14 -3.07 5.42 6.53
C ALA A 14 -3.38 4.59 5.29
N GLN A 15 -3.83 5.24 4.23
CA GLN A 15 -3.97 4.65 2.91
C GLN A 15 -2.81 5.10 2.04
N HIS A 16 -1.99 4.16 1.57
CA HIS A 16 -0.91 4.40 0.62
C HIS A 16 -1.31 3.91 -0.77
N ARG A 17 -1.07 4.71 -1.79
CA ARG A 17 -1.07 4.22 -3.18
C ARG A 17 0.37 3.99 -3.59
N VAL A 18 0.67 2.77 -4.00
CA VAL A 18 2.01 2.34 -4.40
C VAL A 18 1.99 1.98 -5.87
N ASP A 19 2.87 2.59 -6.65
CA ASP A 19 3.10 2.19 -8.04
C ASP A 19 4.10 1.03 -8.09
N CYS A 20 3.65 -0.09 -8.62
CA CYS A 20 4.44 -1.29 -8.86
C CYS A 20 4.53 -1.51 -10.37
N ASN A 21 5.38 -0.73 -11.04
CA ASN A 21 5.60 -0.80 -12.49
C ASN A 21 4.29 -0.58 -13.28
N GLY A 22 3.55 0.48 -12.94
CA GLY A 22 2.26 0.82 -13.57
C GLY A 22 1.05 0.09 -12.99
N VAL A 23 1.24 -0.93 -12.15
CA VAL A 23 0.16 -1.52 -11.34
C VAL A 23 0.00 -0.69 -10.07
N ASN A 24 -1.17 -0.06 -9.91
CA ASN A 24 -1.48 0.70 -8.71
C ASN A 24 -2.04 -0.23 -7.63
N ILE A 25 -1.33 -0.32 -6.51
CA ILE A 25 -1.74 -1.09 -5.33
C ILE A 25 -2.14 -0.12 -4.23
N LYS A 26 -3.34 -0.32 -3.65
CA LYS A 26 -3.75 0.38 -2.44
C LYS A 26 -3.38 -0.46 -1.22
N VAL A 27 -2.72 0.16 -0.27
CA VAL A 27 -2.29 -0.46 1.00
C VAL A 27 -2.92 0.33 2.13
N PHE A 28 -3.57 -0.37 3.06
CA PHE A 28 -4.12 0.22 4.27
C PHE A 28 -3.26 -0.23 5.46
N GLU A 29 -2.69 0.74 6.18
CA GLU A 29 -1.91 0.53 7.39
C GLU A 29 -2.68 1.05 8.60
N LEU A 30 -2.97 0.16 9.55
CA LEU A 30 -3.66 0.51 10.79
C LEU A 30 -2.65 1.00 11.83
N ASN A 31 -2.97 2.11 12.51
CA ASN A 31 -2.14 2.76 13.53
C ASN A 31 -0.69 3.00 13.04
N PRO A 32 -0.51 3.73 11.92
CA PRO A 32 0.79 3.92 11.31
C PRO A 32 1.72 4.68 12.26
N ARG A 33 2.90 4.12 12.54
CA ARG A 33 3.90 4.78 13.40
C ARG A 33 4.69 5.85 12.66
N HIS A 34 4.79 5.72 11.34
CA HIS A 34 5.47 6.66 10.46
C HIS A 34 4.67 6.78 9.16
N LEU A 35 4.53 7.98 8.63
CA LEU A 35 3.87 8.19 7.33
C LEU A 35 4.89 8.07 6.20
N SER A 36 4.69 7.08 5.32
CA SER A 36 5.46 6.98 4.09
C SER A 36 5.22 8.19 3.18
N ARG A 37 6.29 8.64 2.52
CA ARG A 37 6.29 9.84 1.69
C ARG A 37 6.25 9.48 0.21
N ARG A 38 5.72 10.40 -0.60
CA ARG A 38 5.78 10.28 -2.06
C ARG A 38 7.23 10.10 -2.54
N GLY A 39 7.45 9.15 -3.44
CA GLY A 39 8.77 8.81 -3.98
C GLY A 39 9.55 7.78 -3.14
N GLU A 40 9.04 7.39 -1.98
CA GLU A 40 9.70 6.42 -1.11
C GLU A 40 9.65 5.01 -1.72
N PRO A 41 10.80 4.31 -1.87
CA PRO A 41 10.84 2.95 -2.36
C PRO A 41 10.38 1.99 -1.25
N VAL A 42 9.45 1.09 -1.59
CA VAL A 42 8.87 0.13 -0.65
C VAL A 42 8.86 -1.28 -1.21
N ALA A 43 8.87 -2.27 -0.31
CA ALA A 43 8.57 -3.65 -0.61
C ALA A 43 7.23 -4.01 0.03
N LEU A 44 6.31 -4.53 -0.77
CA LEU A 44 5.02 -5.00 -0.30
C LEU A 44 5.06 -6.52 -0.17
N THR A 45 4.43 -7.03 0.88
CA THR A 45 4.24 -8.46 1.14
C THR A 45 2.77 -8.72 1.41
N ALA A 46 2.32 -9.91 1.07
CA ALA A 46 1.01 -10.41 1.43
C ALA A 46 1.17 -11.87 1.85
N ASP A 47 0.40 -12.30 2.84
CA ASP A 47 0.35 -13.70 3.22
C ASP A 47 -0.52 -14.46 2.22
N ALA A 48 -0.01 -15.60 1.72
CA ALA A 48 -0.63 -16.31 0.60
C ALA A 48 -2.04 -16.83 0.93
N ASP A 49 -2.32 -17.12 2.20
CA ASP A 49 -3.63 -17.53 2.72
C ASP A 49 -4.64 -16.39 2.80
N GLN A 50 -4.19 -15.13 2.72
CA GLN A 50 -5.03 -13.93 2.69
C GLN A 50 -5.28 -13.40 1.28
N VAL A 51 -4.77 -14.08 0.25
CA VAL A 51 -5.00 -13.72 -1.15
C VAL A 51 -6.24 -14.44 -1.67
N VAL A 52 -7.22 -13.68 -2.16
CA VAL A 52 -8.42 -14.20 -2.81
C VAL A 52 -8.36 -13.96 -4.32
N LEU A 53 -8.72 -14.97 -5.11
CA LEU A 53 -8.98 -14.81 -6.55
C LEU A 53 -10.45 -14.49 -6.77
N LEU A 54 -10.71 -13.39 -7.47
CA LEU A 54 -12.06 -13.01 -7.89
C LEU A 54 -12.26 -13.45 -9.34
N GLU A 55 -13.32 -14.21 -9.60
CA GLU A 55 -13.78 -14.46 -10.97
C GLU A 55 -14.43 -13.21 -11.56
N ARG A 56 -14.37 -13.09 -12.88
CA ARG A 56 -14.65 -11.85 -13.60
C ARG A 56 -16.10 -11.70 -14.00
#